data_AF-H5XW57-F1
#
_entry.id   AF-H5XW57-F1
#
_cell.length_a   1.000
_cell.length_b   1.000
_cell.length_c   1.000
_cell.angle_alpha   90.00
_cell.angle_beta   90.00
_cell.angle_gamma   90.00
#
_symmetry.space_group_name_H-M   'P 1'
#
loop_
_entity.id
_entity.type
_entity.pdbx_description
1 polymer ?
#
loop_
_entity_poly.entity_id
_entity_poly.type
_entity_poly.pdbx_seq_one_letter_code
_entity_poly.pdbx_strand_id
1 'polypeptide(L)' 'MNEIIEFLNELENRKSYYRLNKVRDSIMVEIAVPGQRWEVEFFSDGNIEIEKFISDEEIYDKSELKNLFANFSD' A
#
# COMPACT_ATOMS: atom_id res chain seq x y z
N MET A 1 2.16 -7.42 -18.01
CA MET A 1 1.36 -6.22 -18.37
C MET A 1 -0.14 -6.50 -18.41
N ASN A 2 -0.62 -7.65 -18.92
CA ASN A 2 -2.06 -7.98 -18.84
C ASN A 2 -2.55 -8.15 -17.38
N GLU A 3 -1.74 -8.79 -16.54
CA GLU A 3 -2.11 -9.09 -15.15
C GLU A 3 -2.39 -7.84 -14.30
N ILE A 4 -1.58 -6.78 -14.43
CA ILE A 4 -1.85 -5.51 -13.73
C ILE A 4 -3.14 -4.87 -14.26
N ILE A 5 -3.40 -4.88 -15.56
CA ILE A 5 -4.64 -4.30 -16.10
C ILE A 5 -5.87 -5.09 -15.61
N GLU A 6 -5.80 -6.42 -15.61
CA GLU A 6 -6.86 -7.28 -15.05
C GLU A 6 -7.08 -7.00 -13.55
N PHE A 7 -6.00 -6.82 -12.80
CA PHE A 7 -6.06 -6.47 -11.39
C PHE A 7 -6.73 -5.10 -11.16
N LEU A 8 -6.35 -4.08 -11.94
CA LEU A 8 -6.96 -2.75 -11.84
C LEU A 8 -8.45 -2.77 -12.22
N ASN A 9 -8.82 -3.52 -13.26
CA ASN A 9 -10.22 -3.70 -13.64
C ASN A 9 -11.04 -4.32 -12.48
N GLU A 10 -10.48 -5.30 -11.77
CA GLU A 10 -11.14 -5.89 -10.59
C GLU A 10 -11.30 -4.89 -9.44
N LEU A 11 -10.31 -4.03 -9.19
CA LEU A 11 -10.41 -2.96 -8.20
C LEU A 11 -11.50 -1.94 -8.58
N GLU A 12 -11.55 -1.55 -9.85
CA GLU A 12 -12.57 -0.63 -10.37
C GLU A 12 -13.98 -1.21 -10.30
N ASN A 13 -14.15 -2.48 -10.68
CA ASN A 13 -15.42 -3.20 -10.58
C ASN A 13 -15.94 -3.25 -9.14
N ARG A 14 -15.03 -3.34 -8.16
CA ARG A 14 -15.35 -3.36 -6.73
C ARG A 14 -15.40 -1.98 -6.11
N LYS A 15 -15.13 -0.92 -6.89
CA LYS A 15 -15.05 0.49 -6.44
C LYS A 15 -14.02 0.67 -5.31
N SER A 16 -12.98 -0.15 -5.29
CA SER A 16 -11.87 -0.02 -4.37
C SER A 16 -11.02 1.18 -4.79
N TYR A 17 -10.78 2.10 -3.86
CA TYR A 17 -9.86 3.20 -4.13
C TYR A 17 -8.42 2.67 -4.19
N TYR A 18 -7.71 3.07 -5.24
CA TYR A 18 -6.30 2.77 -5.40
C TYR A 18 -5.55 3.94 -6.03
N ARG A 19 -4.23 3.95 -5.86
CA ARG A 19 -3.30 4.85 -6.54
C ARG A 19 -2.19 4.05 -7.20
N LEU A 20 -1.78 4.49 -8.38
CA LEU A 20 -0.59 3.96 -9.06
C LEU A 20 0.64 4.80 -8.73
N ASN A 21 1.75 4.13 -8.47
CA ASN A 21 3.08 4.72 -8.32
C ASN A 21 4.11 3.91 -9.12
N LYS A 22 5.19 4.58 -9.55
CA LYS A 22 6.38 3.90 -10.11
C LYS A 22 7.46 3.88 -9.04
N VAL A 23 7.78 2.70 -8.52
CA VAL A 23 8.77 2.51 -7.46
C VAL A 23 9.94 1.73 -8.06
N ARG A 24 11.14 2.31 -8.09
CA ARG A 24 12.36 1.67 -8.63
C ARG A 24 12.12 1.04 -10.02
N ASP A 25 11.98 -0.27 -10.11
CA ASP A 25 11.79 -1.11 -11.29
C ASP A 25 10.42 -1.81 -11.35
N SER A 26 9.47 -1.40 -10.50
CA SER A 26 8.10 -1.91 -10.44
C SER A 26 7.04 -0.81 -10.66
N ILE A 27 5.81 -1.25 -10.94
CA ILE A 27 4.60 -0.44 -10.80
C ILE A 27 3.90 -0.90 -9.52
N MET A 28 3.73 0.01 -8.56
CA MET A 28 3.03 -0.24 -7.31
C MET A 28 1.58 0.21 -7.42
N VAL A 29 0.67 -0.65 -6.97
CA VAL A 29 -0.73 -0.34 -6.72
C VAL A 29 -0.93 -0.24 -5.21
N GLU A 30 -1.15 0.98 -4.72
CA GLU A 30 -1.48 1.24 -3.32
C GLU A 30 -3.00 1.24 -3.16
N ILE A 31 -3.54 0.36 -2.32
CA ILE A 31 -4.97 0.08 -2.21
C ILE A 31 -5.44 0.46 -0.80
N ALA A 32 -6.48 1.28 -0.74
CA ALA A 32 -7.13 1.61 0.53
C ALA A 32 -8.10 0.50 0.94
N VAL A 33 -7.84 -0.12 2.08
CA VAL A 33 -8.68 -1.17 2.66
C VAL A 33 -9.12 -0.68 4.06
N PRO A 34 -10.37 -0.90 4.51
CA PRO A 34 -10.75 -0.50 5.86
C PRO A 34 -9.82 -1.11 6.92
N GLY A 35 -9.18 -0.26 7.72
CA GLY A 35 -8.19 -0.66 8.73
C GLY A 35 -6.86 -1.18 8.17
N GLN A 36 -6.62 -1.11 6.86
CA GLN A 36 -5.41 -1.63 6.24
C GLN A 36 -4.99 -0.78 5.03
N ARG A 37 -3.73 -0.90 4.63
CA ARG A 37 -3.24 -0.36 3.36
C ARG A 37 -2.39 -1.44 2.71
N TRP A 38 -2.70 -1.77 1.47
CA TRP A 38 -1.99 -2.82 0.75
C TRP A 38 -1.15 -2.17 -0.33
N GLU A 39 0.09 -2.60 -0.44
CA GLU A 39 0.98 -2.25 -1.55
C GLU A 39 1.18 -3.52 -2.38
N VAL A 40 0.84 -3.46 -3.66
CA VAL A 40 1.05 -4.57 -4.61
C VAL A 40 2.00 -4.08 -5.70
N GLU A 41 3.23 -4.59 -5.71
CA GLU A 41 4.25 -4.24 -6.69
C GLU A 41 4.30 -5.25 -7.83
N PHE A 42 4.17 -4.76 -9.06
CA PHE A 42 4.30 -5.55 -10.29
C PHE A 42 5.65 -5.24 -10.95
N PHE A 43 6.53 -6.23 -10.99
CA PHE A 43 7.87 -6.10 -11.56
C PHE A 43 7.89 -6.41 -13.05
N SER A 44 8.92 -5.92 -13.75
CA SER A 44 9.07 -6.12 -15.20
C SER A 44 9.33 -7.58 -15.61
N ASP A 45 9.86 -8.39 -14.69
CA ASP A 45 10.11 -9.82 -14.87
C ASP A 45 8.90 -10.71 -14.57
N GLY A 46 7.78 -10.10 -14.15
CA GLY A 46 6.55 -10.80 -13.78
C GLY A 46 6.48 -11.21 -12.32
N ASN A 47 7.47 -10.89 -11.48
CA ASN A 47 7.34 -11.05 -10.04
C ASN A 47 6.26 -10.10 -9.49
N ILE A 48 5.56 -10.53 -8.45
CA ILE A 48 4.57 -9.73 -7.72
C ILE A 48 4.87 -9.82 -6.24
N GLU A 49 5.04 -8.67 -5.61
CA GLU A 49 5.20 -8.57 -4.16
C GLU A 49 3.98 -7.88 -3.55
N ILE A 50 3.54 -8.36 -2.39
CA ILE A 50 2.38 -7.82 -1.68
C ILE A 50 2.79 -7.55 -0.24
N GLU A 51 2.72 -6.29 0.16
CA GLU A 51 2.86 -5.88 1.55
C GLU A 51 1.52 -5.39 2.10
N LYS A 52 1.25 -5.71 3.37
CA LYS A 52 0.04 -5.30 4.08
C LYS A 52 0.41 -4.52 5.33
N PHE A 53 0.01 -3.26 5.37
CA PHE A 53 0.04 -2.42 6.54
C PHE A 53 -1.30 -2.57 7.24
N ILE A 54 -1.30 -3.08 8.47
CA ILE A 54 -2.52 -3.34 9.25
C ILE A 54 -2.55 -2.34 10.40
N SER A 55 -3.69 -1.66 10.58
CA SER A 55 -3.94 -0.79 11.72
C SER A 55 -3.85 -1.60 13.01
N ASP A 56 -3.23 -1.05 14.05
CA ASP A 56 -3.25 -1.63 15.41
C ASP A 56 -4.59 -1.44 16.14
N GLU A 57 -5.54 -0.79 15.46
CA GLU A 57 -6.92 -0.49 15.89
C GLU A 57 -7.00 0.51 17.06
N GLU A 58 -5.88 1.14 17.42
CA GLU A 58 -5.80 2.09 18.52
C GLU A 58 -5.76 3.54 18.05
N ILE A 59 -6.27 4.45 18.88
CA ILE A 59 -6.20 5.90 18.64
C ILE A 59 -5.33 6.53 19.72
N TYR A 60 -4.14 6.97 19.32
CA TYR A 60 -3.16 7.58 20.21
C TYR A 60 -3.35 9.10 20.30
N ASP A 61 -2.91 9.66 21.42
CA ASP A 61 -2.88 11.11 21.61
C ASP A 61 -1.56 11.73 21.10
N LYS A 62 -1.41 13.05 21.28
CA LYS A 62 -0.23 13.81 20.84
C LYS A 62 1.10 13.34 21.45
N SER A 63 1.09 12.53 22.51
CA SER A 63 2.31 12.01 23.13
C SER A 63 3.08 11.09 22.20
N GLU A 64 2.40 10.42 21.27
CA GLU A 64 3.03 9.50 20.32
C GLU A 64 3.96 10.22 19.32
N LEU A 65 3.75 11.52 19.11
CA LEU A 65 4.67 12.34 18.31
C LEU A 65 6.07 12.38 18.93
N LYS A 66 6.19 12.34 20.27
CA LYS A 66 7.50 12.28 20.93
C LYS A 66 8.17 10.93 20.71
N ASN A 67 7.39 9.85 20.76
CA ASN A 67 7.87 8.50 20.48
C ASN A 67 8.43 8.42 19.04
N LEU A 68 7.65 8.91 18.07
CA LEU A 68 8.05 8.99 16.66
C LEU A 68 9.44 9.62 16.48
N PHE A 69 9.66 10.81 17.04
CA PHE A 69 10.93 11.52 16.87
C PHE A 69 12.09 10.89 17.67
N ALA A 70 11.81 10.24 18.80
CA ALA A 70 12.84 9.62 19.64
C ALA A 70 13.34 8.28 19.09
N ASN A 71 12.45 7.50 18.47
CA ASN A 71 12.73 6.10 18.11
C ASN A 71 12.82 5.85 16.60
N PHE A 72 12.35 6.77 15.76
CA PHE A 72 12.26 6.58 14.31
C PHE A 72 12.81 7.79 13.53
N SER A 73 13.80 8.49 14.07
CA SER A 73 14.57 9.51 13.35
C SER A 73 15.88 8.90 12.82
N ASP A 74 15.97 8.79 11.50
CA ASP A 74 17.23 8.54 10.77
C ASP A 74 17.96 9.86 10.46
#